data_AF-A0A7V6STE0-F1
#
_entry.id   AF-A0A7V6STE0-F1
#
_cell.length_a   1.000
_cell.length_b   1.000
_cell.length_c   1.000
_cell.angle_alpha   90.00
_cell.angle_beta   90.00
_cell.angle_gamma   90.00
#
_symmetry.space_group_name_H-M   'P 1'
#
loop_
_entity.id
_entity.type
_entity.pdbx_description
1 polymer ?
#
loop_
_entity_poly.entity_id
_entity_poly.type
_entity_poly.pdbx_seq_one_letter_code
_entity_poly.pdbx_strand_id
1 'polypeptide(L)'
;MTRQKMINALHFASFVLLPLASWPVGKSFHLMLSKQIVLYTIGVLALMLWITGSFRIPKEERSASENRLLLLYSLFLIASIAVAQDKTVAFLGSAARRDGVLMFFNYIAVYFLARRSTLDEQIVFKGLCVSACLISILALLQSYQIDPPFLRLYSESWKGKAFSLMGNPNFLGTFLVLMIP
;
A
#
# COMPACT_ATOMS: atom_id res chain seq x y z
N MET A 1 6.20 -21.09 -11.66
CA MET A 1 6.84 -20.34 -10.55
C MET A 1 6.47 -21.02 -9.23
N THR A 2 7.42 -21.33 -8.34
CA THR A 2 7.13 -21.99 -7.05
C THR A 2 6.26 -21.06 -6.17
N ARG A 3 5.32 -21.59 -5.38
CA ARG A 3 4.41 -20.80 -4.53
C ARG A 3 5.15 -19.77 -3.66
N GLN A 4 6.27 -20.16 -3.06
CA GLN A 4 7.12 -19.27 -2.26
C GLN A 4 7.70 -18.10 -3.07
N LYS A 5 8.11 -18.32 -4.33
CA LYS A 5 8.59 -17.25 -5.20
C LYS A 5 7.50 -16.20 -5.44
N MET A 6 6.23 -16.62 -5.51
CA MET A 6 5.09 -15.70 -5.65
C MET A 6 4.87 -14.88 -4.38
N ILE A 7 4.91 -15.51 -3.21
CA ILE A 7 4.80 -14.80 -1.92
C ILE A 7 5.90 -13.74 -1.79
N ASN A 8 7.15 -14.12 -2.06
CA ASN A 8 8.29 -13.22 -1.97
C ASN A 8 8.17 -12.06 -2.97
N ALA A 9 7.74 -12.34 -4.21
CA ALA A 9 7.52 -11.31 -5.22
C ALA A 9 6.40 -10.34 -4.83
N LEU A 10 5.27 -10.84 -4.30
CA LEU A 10 4.16 -10.02 -3.84
C LEU A 10 4.53 -9.16 -2.63
N HIS A 11 5.27 -9.73 -1.67
CA HIS A 11 5.79 -8.99 -0.52
C HIS A 11 6.77 -7.89 -0.94
N PHE A 12 7.72 -8.21 -1.82
CA PHE A 12 8.64 -7.20 -2.36
C PHE A 12 7.87 -6.10 -3.10
N ALA A 13 6.89 -6.47 -3.94
CA ALA A 13 6.07 -5.50 -4.64
C ALA A 13 5.26 -4.60 -3.69
N SER A 14 4.71 -5.15 -2.60
CA SER A 14 3.87 -4.38 -1.67
C SER A 14 4.65 -3.34 -0.86
N PHE A 15 5.92 -3.59 -0.55
CA PHE A 15 6.75 -2.67 0.25
C PHE A 15 7.65 -1.78 -0.62
N VAL A 16 8.27 -2.34 -1.66
CA VAL A 16 9.28 -1.64 -2.47
C VAL A 16 8.67 -0.97 -3.69
N LEU A 17 7.83 -1.69 -4.44
CA LEU A 17 7.30 -1.17 -5.70
C LEU A 17 6.06 -0.29 -5.51
N LEU A 18 5.24 -0.55 -4.49
CA LEU A 18 4.00 0.19 -4.23
C LEU A 18 4.22 1.70 -4.03
N PRO A 19 5.22 2.17 -3.25
CA PRO A 19 5.54 3.60 -3.15
C PRO A 19 5.80 4.26 -4.52
N LEU A 20 6.43 3.52 -5.44
CA LEU A 20 6.80 3.99 -6.77
C LEU A 20 5.69 3.80 -7.81
N ALA A 21 4.64 3.04 -7.48
CA ALA A 21 3.56 2.74 -8.39
C ALA A 21 2.88 4.01 -8.90
N SER A 22 2.91 4.17 -10.21
CA SER A 22 2.32 5.28 -10.94
C SER A 22 1.90 4.79 -12.33
N TRP A 23 0.70 5.16 -12.75
CA TRP A 23 0.13 4.77 -14.02
C TRP A 23 -0.37 6.02 -14.77
N PRO A 24 -0.02 6.18 -16.06
CA PRO A 24 -0.52 7.28 -16.85
C PRO A 24 -2.00 7.08 -17.19
N VAL A 25 -2.82 8.10 -16.97
CA VAL A 25 -4.21 8.14 -17.44
C VAL A 25 -4.37 9.41 -18.26
N GLY A 26 -4.48 9.26 -19.58
CA GLY A 26 -4.50 10.38 -20.50
C GLY A 26 -3.16 11.14 -20.50
N LYS A 27 -3.17 12.41 -20.06
CA LYS A 27 -1.99 13.30 -20.08
C LYS A 27 -1.32 13.47 -18.72
N SER A 28 -1.80 12.83 -17.66
CA SER A 28 -1.29 12.95 -16.28
C SER A 28 -1.16 11.59 -15.62
N PHE A 29 -0.36 11.50 -14.55
CA PHE A 29 -0.21 10.27 -13.77
C PHE A 29 -1.14 10.30 -12.55
N HIS A 30 -1.97 9.27 -12.38
CA HIS A 30 -2.90 9.17 -11.26
C HIS A 30 -2.29 8.38 -10.10
N LEU A 31 -1.46 9.03 -9.28
CA LEU A 31 -0.65 8.39 -8.25
C LEU A 31 -1.46 7.59 -7.21
N MET A 32 -2.53 8.18 -6.67
CA MET A 32 -3.40 7.54 -5.68
C MET A 32 -4.09 6.29 -6.23
N LEU A 33 -4.74 6.44 -7.38
CA LEU A 33 -5.47 5.36 -8.03
C LEU A 33 -4.54 4.20 -8.40
N SER A 34 -3.34 4.52 -8.89
CA SER A 34 -2.34 3.51 -9.28
C SER A 34 -1.96 2.63 -8.10
N LYS A 35 -1.68 3.24 -6.94
CA LYS A 35 -1.34 2.53 -5.70
C LYS A 35 -2.48 1.64 -5.23
N GLN A 36 -3.71 2.15 -5.30
CA GLN A 36 -4.89 1.39 -4.91
C GLN A 36 -5.12 0.18 -5.82
N ILE A 37 -4.98 0.33 -7.15
CA ILE A 37 -5.11 -0.79 -8.10
C ILE A 37 -4.04 -1.85 -7.82
N VAL A 38 -2.78 -1.44 -7.61
CA VAL A 38 -1.69 -2.37 -7.28
C VAL A 38 -2.00 -3.11 -5.98
N LEU A 39 -2.45 -2.39 -4.95
CA LEU A 39 -2.76 -2.99 -3.65
C LEU A 39 -3.95 -3.95 -3.72
N TYR A 40 -5.01 -3.60 -4.45
CA TYR A 40 -6.13 -4.51 -4.71
C TYR A 40 -5.69 -5.75 -5.49
N THR A 41 -4.81 -5.58 -6.47
CA THR A 41 -4.25 -6.71 -7.24
C THR A 41 -3.46 -7.63 -6.33
N ILE A 42 -2.59 -7.07 -5.47
CA ILE A 42 -1.83 -7.84 -4.49
C ILE A 42 -2.76 -8.57 -3.51
N GLY A 43 -3.80 -7.91 -3.00
CA GLY A 43 -4.74 -8.52 -2.06
C GLY A 43 -5.57 -9.64 -2.68
N VAL A 44 -6.03 -9.48 -3.93
CA VAL A 44 -6.70 -10.56 -4.68
C VAL A 44 -5.78 -11.76 -4.87
N LEU A 45 -4.52 -11.53 -5.27
CA LEU A 45 -3.54 -12.61 -5.43
C LEU A 45 -3.18 -13.28 -4.09
N ALA A 46 -3.07 -12.51 -3.01
CA ALA A 46 -2.88 -13.03 -1.65
C ALA A 46 -4.07 -13.90 -1.21
N LEU A 47 -5.30 -13.47 -1.50
CA LEU A 47 -6.51 -14.24 -1.20
C LEU A 47 -6.55 -15.55 -2.00
N MET A 48 -6.19 -15.52 -3.29
CA MET A 48 -6.08 -16.75 -4.10
C MET A 48 -5.04 -17.71 -3.54
N LEU A 49 -3.89 -17.21 -3.09
CA LEU A 49 -2.87 -18.01 -2.39
C LEU A 49 -3.41 -18.62 -1.10
N TRP A 50 -4.28 -17.91 -0.40
CA TRP A 50 -4.92 -18.41 0.82
C TRP A 50 -5.92 -19.53 0.52
N ILE A 51 -6.84 -19.31 -0.42
CA ILE A 51 -7.88 -20.30 -0.80
C ILE A 51 -7.24 -21.59 -1.34
N THR A 52 -6.13 -21.50 -2.09
CA THR A 52 -5.40 -22.67 -2.60
C THR A 52 -4.57 -23.41 -1.54
N GLY A 53 -4.71 -23.03 -0.26
CA GLY A 53 -4.02 -23.64 0.88
C GLY A 53 -2.53 -23.32 0.94
N SER A 54 -2.05 -22.34 0.17
CA SER A 54 -0.65 -21.90 0.18
C SER A 54 -0.33 -21.01 1.39
N PHE A 55 -1.36 -20.49 2.08
CA PHE A 55 -1.26 -19.85 3.39
C PHE A 55 -1.94 -20.71 4.44
N ARG A 56 -1.16 -21.21 5.40
CA ARG A 56 -1.69 -21.70 6.67
C ARG A 56 -1.08 -20.88 7.78
N ILE A 57 -1.92 -20.33 8.65
CA ILE A 57 -1.49 -19.61 9.85
C ILE A 57 -1.19 -20.67 10.93
N PRO A 58 0.07 -20.83 11.36
CA PRO A 58 0.47 -21.75 12.42
C PRO A 58 -0.28 -21.46 13.72
N LYS A 59 -0.39 -22.45 14.60
CA LYS A 59 -1.18 -22.34 15.84
C LYS A 59 -0.60 -21.27 16.76
N GLU A 60 0.72 -21.19 16.83
CA GLU A 60 1.51 -20.24 17.62
C GLU A 60 1.15 -18.80 17.21
N GLU A 61 1.05 -18.57 15.91
CA GLU A 61 0.67 -17.26 15.39
C GLU A 61 -0.79 -16.94 15.64
N ARG A 62 -1.71 -17.91 15.56
CA ARG A 62 -3.13 -17.64 15.90
C ARG A 62 -3.28 -17.16 17.34
N SER A 63 -2.43 -17.63 18.25
CA SER A 63 -2.42 -17.20 19.66
C SER A 63 -1.66 -15.90 19.91
N ALA A 64 -0.87 -15.41 18.95
CA ALA A 64 -0.11 -14.18 19.10
C ALA A 64 -1.03 -12.98 19.37
N SER A 65 -0.59 -12.09 20.27
CA SER A 65 -1.35 -10.90 20.68
C SER A 65 -1.72 -10.03 19.47
N GLU A 66 -0.78 -9.82 18.55
CA GLU A 66 -0.98 -8.96 17.39
C GLU A 66 -2.10 -9.50 16.49
N ASN A 67 -2.17 -10.82 16.26
CA ASN A 67 -3.21 -11.44 15.45
C ASN A 67 -4.57 -11.45 16.13
N ARG A 68 -4.62 -11.56 17.46
CA ARG A 68 -5.89 -11.43 18.21
C ARG A 68 -6.44 -10.01 18.13
N LEU A 69 -5.58 -9.01 18.26
CA LEU A 69 -5.95 -7.61 18.08
C LEU A 69 -6.35 -7.31 16.64
N LEU A 70 -5.66 -7.89 15.65
CA LEU A 70 -6.00 -7.75 14.24
C LEU A 70 -7.35 -8.38 13.91
N LEU A 71 -7.67 -9.53 14.51
CA LEU A 71 -8.97 -10.17 14.40
C LEU A 71 -10.07 -9.29 15.02
N LEU A 72 -9.86 -8.78 16.23
CA LEU A 72 -10.79 -7.87 16.88
C LEU A 72 -11.03 -6.60 16.04
N TYR A 73 -9.96 -6.01 15.51
CA TYR A 73 -10.04 -4.88 14.59
C TYR A 73 -10.83 -5.22 13.32
N SER A 74 -10.60 -6.40 12.74
CA SER A 74 -11.36 -6.88 11.57
C SER A 74 -12.86 -7.03 11.86
N LEU A 75 -13.21 -7.54 13.05
CA LEU A 75 -14.60 -7.64 13.50
C LEU A 75 -15.24 -6.25 13.64
N PHE A 76 -14.52 -5.27 14.20
CA PHE A 76 -15.01 -3.89 14.27
C PHE A 76 -15.16 -3.25 12.90
N LEU A 77 -14.25 -3.51 11.95
CA LEU A 77 -14.40 -3.04 10.57
C LEU A 77 -15.68 -3.59 9.93
N ILE A 78 -15.94 -4.89 10.07
CA ILE A 78 -17.17 -5.49 9.55
C ILE A 78 -18.41 -4.89 10.23
N ALA A 79 -18.40 -4.76 11.56
CA ALA A 79 -19.49 -4.16 12.31
C ALA A 79 -19.75 -2.71 11.92
N SER A 80 -18.69 -1.95 11.57
CA SER A 80 -18.81 -0.55 11.15
C SER A 80 -19.69 -0.38 9.91
N ILE A 81 -19.69 -1.35 8.99
CA ILE A 81 -20.54 -1.33 7.79
C ILE A 81 -22.02 -1.37 8.17
N ALA A 82 -22.38 -2.15 9.20
CA ALA A 82 -23.78 -2.29 9.63
C ALA A 82 -24.33 -1.00 10.23
N VAL A 83 -23.48 -0.21 10.90
CA VAL A 83 -23.84 1.04 11.59
C VAL A 83 -23.70 2.27 10.68
N ALA A 84 -22.96 2.15 9.56
CA ALA A 84 -22.71 3.26 8.67
C ALA A 84 -23.97 3.78 7.97
N GLN A 85 -24.09 5.11 7.89
CA GLN A 85 -25.16 5.79 7.15
C GLN A 85 -25.14 5.44 5.66
N ASP A 86 -23.95 5.43 5.05
CA ASP A 86 -23.73 4.97 3.69
C ASP A 86 -22.84 3.73 3.70
N LYS A 87 -23.46 2.57 3.49
CA LYS A 87 -22.80 1.26 3.48
C LYS A 87 -21.81 1.12 2.33
N THR A 88 -22.08 1.76 1.20
CA THR A 88 -21.21 1.73 0.02
C THR A 88 -19.93 2.50 0.30
N VAL A 89 -20.05 3.70 0.88
CA VAL A 89 -18.89 4.51 1.29
C VAL A 89 -18.12 3.84 2.42
N ALA A 90 -18.80 3.18 3.38
CA ALA A 90 -18.10 2.43 4.42
C ALA A 90 -17.29 1.26 3.85
N PHE A 91 -17.83 0.54 2.86
CA PHE A 91 -17.17 -0.61 2.26
C PHE A 91 -16.04 -0.23 1.28
N LEU A 92 -16.32 0.67 0.34
CA LEU A 92 -15.39 1.05 -0.75
C LEU A 92 -14.53 2.29 -0.44
N GLY A 93 -14.94 3.10 0.54
CA GLY A 93 -14.39 4.41 0.80
C GLY A 93 -15.01 5.49 -0.09
N SER A 94 -14.72 6.75 0.22
CA SER A 94 -15.17 7.89 -0.60
C SER A 94 -14.46 7.94 -1.95
N ALA A 95 -15.06 8.56 -2.97
CA ALA A 95 -14.44 8.68 -4.30
C ALA A 95 -13.04 9.33 -4.26
N ALA A 96 -12.80 10.24 -3.31
CA ALA A 96 -11.54 10.96 -3.17
C ALA A 96 -10.43 10.15 -2.49
N ARG A 97 -10.77 9.28 -1.53
CA ARG A 97 -9.78 8.54 -0.71
C ARG A 97 -9.77 7.03 -0.95
N ARG A 98 -10.93 6.42 -1.19
CA ARG A 98 -11.13 4.97 -1.35
C ARG A 98 -10.57 4.11 -0.21
N ASP A 99 -10.48 4.69 0.98
CA ASP A 99 -10.02 4.03 2.20
C ASP A 99 -11.21 3.42 2.97
N GLY A 100 -11.94 2.50 2.33
CA GLY A 100 -13.03 1.76 2.96
C GLY A 100 -12.56 0.49 3.66
N VAL A 101 -13.50 -0.25 4.25
CA VAL A 101 -13.24 -1.56 4.89
C VAL A 101 -12.50 -2.51 3.95
N LEU A 102 -12.82 -2.52 2.65
CA LEU A 102 -12.12 -3.34 1.68
C LEU A 102 -10.61 -3.03 1.62
N MET A 103 -10.22 -1.76 1.73
CA MET A 103 -8.80 -1.36 1.73
C MET A 103 -8.07 -1.93 2.95
N PHE A 104 -8.69 -1.88 4.13
CA PHE A 104 -8.11 -2.46 5.33
C PHE A 104 -7.90 -3.97 5.24
N PHE A 105 -8.80 -4.70 4.59
CA PHE A 105 -8.58 -6.12 4.30
C PHE A 105 -7.39 -6.37 3.37
N ASN A 106 -7.09 -5.47 2.43
CA ASN A 106 -5.88 -5.57 1.63
C ASN A 106 -4.62 -5.31 2.47
N TYR A 107 -4.63 -4.36 3.40
CA TYR A 107 -3.53 -4.16 4.34
C TYR A 107 -3.29 -5.40 5.21
N ILE A 108 -4.36 -6.03 5.72
CA ILE A 108 -4.29 -7.29 6.47
C ILE A 108 -3.67 -8.40 5.60
N ALA A 109 -4.05 -8.48 4.33
CA ALA A 109 -3.47 -9.45 3.40
C ALA A 109 -1.97 -9.21 3.20
N VAL A 110 -1.53 -7.95 3.03
CA VAL A 110 -0.11 -7.58 2.94
C VAL A 110 0.66 -7.93 4.22
N TYR A 111 0.06 -7.72 5.39
CA TYR A 111 0.65 -8.14 6.67
C TYR A 111 0.94 -9.65 6.69
N PHE A 112 -0.03 -10.48 6.29
CA PHE A 112 0.19 -11.93 6.25
C PHE A 112 1.17 -12.34 5.15
N LEU A 113 1.16 -11.69 3.98
CA LEU A 113 2.17 -11.90 2.93
C LEU A 113 3.58 -11.69 3.49
N ALA A 114 3.80 -10.59 4.23
CA ALA A 114 5.09 -10.28 4.84
C ALA A 114 5.55 -11.37 5.80
N ARG A 115 4.66 -11.88 6.67
CA ARG A 115 4.99 -12.95 7.62
C ARG A 115 5.28 -14.31 6.99
N ARG A 116 4.90 -14.52 5.72
CA ARG A 116 5.23 -15.73 4.96
C ARG A 116 6.34 -15.54 3.95
N SER A 117 6.78 -14.31 3.75
CA SER A 117 7.94 -14.05 2.91
C SER A 117 9.15 -14.71 3.55
N THR A 118 9.92 -15.42 2.73
CA THR A 118 11.26 -15.92 3.08
C THR A 118 12.33 -15.09 2.37
N LEU A 119 11.95 -13.95 1.82
CA LEU A 119 12.89 -13.02 1.21
C LEU A 119 13.79 -12.46 2.30
N ASP A 120 15.08 -12.36 2.01
CA ASP A 120 16.06 -11.74 2.89
C ASP A 120 15.62 -10.31 3.23
N GLU A 121 15.55 -10.01 4.52
CA GLU A 121 15.19 -8.69 5.04
C GLU A 121 16.10 -7.60 4.49
N GLN A 122 17.38 -7.89 4.23
CA GLN A 122 18.33 -6.95 3.66
C GLN A 122 17.99 -6.60 2.22
N ILE A 123 17.41 -7.53 1.45
CA ILE A 123 16.96 -7.26 0.08
C ILE A 123 15.75 -6.31 0.11
N VAL A 124 14.79 -6.57 1.00
CA VAL A 124 13.60 -5.72 1.16
C VAL A 124 14.01 -4.33 1.63
N PHE A 125 14.86 -4.25 2.66
CA PHE A 125 15.35 -3.01 3.23
C PHE A 125 16.11 -2.17 2.20
N LYS A 126 17.07 -2.77 1.47
CA LYS A 126 17.79 -2.06 0.40
C LYS A 126 16.84 -1.56 -0.69
N GLY A 127 15.87 -2.38 -1.11
CA GLY A 127 14.85 -1.96 -2.08
C GLY A 127 14.02 -0.78 -1.57
N LEU A 128 13.62 -0.82 -0.30
CA LEU A 128 12.88 0.25 0.34
C LEU A 128 13.69 1.54 0.43
N CYS A 129 14.99 1.46 0.78
CA CYS A 129 15.90 2.61 0.76
C CYS A 129 16.05 3.20 -0.64
N VAL A 130 16.19 2.37 -1.68
CA VAL A 130 16.24 2.86 -3.06
C VAL A 130 14.95 3.61 -3.41
N SER A 131 13.80 3.04 -3.06
CA SER A 131 12.49 3.66 -3.30
C SER A 131 12.34 4.98 -2.55
N ALA A 132 12.79 5.02 -1.29
CA ALA A 132 12.79 6.22 -0.47
C ALA A 132 13.71 7.30 -1.04
N CYS A 133 14.91 6.95 -1.49
CA CYS A 133 15.82 7.89 -2.16
C CYS A 133 15.16 8.52 -3.40
N LEU A 134 14.55 7.70 -4.27
CA LEU A 134 13.85 8.21 -5.47
C LEU A 134 12.71 9.17 -5.10
N ILE A 135 11.90 8.79 -4.11
CA ILE A 135 10.78 9.61 -3.64
C ILE A 135 11.28 10.92 -3.01
N SER A 136 12.33 10.87 -2.21
CA SER A 136 12.94 12.05 -1.57
C SER A 136 13.56 13.01 -2.57
N ILE A 137 14.29 12.49 -3.58
CA ILE A 137 14.85 13.32 -4.66
C ILE A 137 13.73 14.07 -5.38
N LEU A 138 12.66 13.36 -5.76
CA LEU A 138 11.53 14.00 -6.43
C LEU A 138 10.81 15.00 -5.51
N ALA A 139 10.66 14.71 -4.21
CA ALA A 139 10.09 15.65 -3.24
C ALA A 139 10.91 16.94 -3.11
N LEU A 140 12.24 16.83 -3.09
CA LEU A 140 13.15 17.97 -3.05
C LEU A 140 13.00 18.82 -4.32
N LEU A 141 13.02 18.20 -5.50
CA LEU A 141 12.81 18.90 -6.77
C LEU A 141 11.48 19.66 -6.80
N GLN A 142 10.39 19.02 -6.38
CA GLN A 142 9.07 19.66 -6.26
C GLN A 142 9.06 20.83 -5.27
N SER A 143 9.83 20.75 -4.19
CA SER A 143 9.95 21.84 -3.22
C SER A 143 10.59 23.10 -3.82
N TYR A 144 11.46 22.93 -4.82
CA TYR A 144 12.03 24.02 -5.63
C TYR A 144 11.19 24.36 -6.87
N GLN A 145 9.96 23.84 -6.98
CA GLN A 145 9.07 24.03 -8.14
C GLN A 145 9.66 23.44 -9.44
N ILE A 146 10.56 22.48 -9.32
CA ILE A 146 11.13 21.73 -10.44
C ILE A 146 10.31 20.45 -10.57
N ASP A 147 9.29 20.49 -11.42
CA ASP A 147 8.51 19.30 -11.76
C ASP A 147 8.97 18.70 -13.08
N PRO A 148 9.32 17.41 -13.11
CA PRO A 148 9.65 16.74 -14.35
C PRO A 148 8.47 16.84 -15.33
N PRO A 149 8.61 17.56 -16.46
CA PRO A 149 7.48 17.88 -17.34
C PRO A 149 6.89 16.64 -18.04
N PHE A 150 7.63 15.53 -18.04
CA PHE A 150 7.19 14.22 -18.54
C PHE A 150 6.29 13.46 -17.54
N LEU A 151 6.37 13.75 -16.24
CA LEU A 151 5.57 13.07 -15.23
C LEU A 151 4.21 13.74 -14.98
N ARG A 152 4.04 15.05 -15.27
CA ARG A 152 2.76 15.78 -15.15
C ARG A 152 1.92 15.33 -13.94
N LEU A 153 2.56 15.32 -12.76
CA LEU A 153 2.04 14.67 -11.56
C LEU A 153 0.93 15.47 -10.86
N TYR A 154 0.70 16.71 -11.28
CA TYR A 154 -0.24 17.61 -10.61
C TYR A 154 -1.69 17.21 -10.85
N SER A 155 -2.40 16.90 -9.76
CA SER A 155 -3.75 17.43 -9.64
C SER A 155 -3.63 18.93 -9.33
N GLU A 156 -4.41 19.78 -9.99
CA GLU A 156 -4.33 21.24 -9.81
C GLU A 156 -4.42 21.67 -8.34
N SER A 157 -5.06 20.85 -7.50
CA SER A 157 -5.24 21.05 -6.05
C SER A 157 -3.94 21.09 -5.21
N TRP A 158 -2.81 20.61 -5.73
CA TRP A 158 -1.55 20.51 -4.96
C TRP A 158 -0.39 21.34 -5.54
N LYS A 159 -0.69 22.29 -6.44
CA LYS A 159 0.30 23.18 -7.03
C LYS A 159 1.15 23.87 -5.95
N GLY A 160 2.47 23.83 -6.10
CA GLY A 160 3.42 24.46 -5.16
C GLY A 160 3.65 23.69 -3.85
N LYS A 161 3.16 22.44 -3.74
CA LYS A 161 3.45 21.54 -2.61
C LYS A 161 4.20 20.31 -3.08
N ALA A 162 5.15 19.84 -2.28
CA ALA A 162 5.80 18.55 -2.52
C ALA A 162 4.88 17.40 -2.10
N PHE A 163 4.67 16.44 -2.99
CA PHE A 163 3.93 15.20 -2.74
C PHE A 163 4.58 13.97 -3.39
N SER A 164 5.60 14.18 -4.22
CA SER A 164 6.40 13.18 -4.93
C SER A 164 5.50 12.14 -5.63
N LEU A 165 5.94 10.88 -5.70
CA LEU A 165 5.11 9.77 -6.15
C LEU A 165 4.04 9.38 -5.12
N MET A 166 4.09 9.91 -3.89
CA MET A 166 3.09 9.61 -2.87
C MET A 166 1.73 10.22 -3.20
N GLY A 167 1.64 11.26 -4.03
CA GLY A 167 0.35 11.81 -4.51
C GLY A 167 -0.45 12.57 -3.45
N ASN A 168 0.05 12.66 -2.21
CA ASN A 168 -0.52 13.45 -1.13
C ASN A 168 0.61 13.89 -0.18
N PRO A 169 0.73 15.18 0.17
CA PRO A 169 1.78 15.67 1.07
C PRO A 169 1.80 15.00 2.45
N ASN A 170 0.64 14.64 3.01
CA ASN A 170 0.56 13.96 4.31
C ASN A 170 1.12 12.54 4.23
N PHE A 171 0.87 11.84 3.13
CA PHE A 171 1.44 10.51 2.90
C PHE A 171 2.93 10.58 2.61
N LEU A 172 3.39 11.60 1.88
CA LEU A 172 4.81 11.87 1.71
C LEU A 172 5.49 12.10 3.06
N GLY A 173 4.95 12.99 3.90
CA GLY A 173 5.51 13.27 5.22
C GLY A 173 5.57 12.02 6.10
N THR A 174 4.48 11.26 6.16
CA THR A 174 4.43 10.00 6.94
C THR A 174 5.45 8.99 6.42
N PHE A 175 5.55 8.81 5.10
CA PHE A 175 6.51 7.91 4.49
C PHE A 175 7.95 8.31 4.82
N LEU A 176 8.30 9.59 4.67
CA LEU A 176 9.66 10.07 4.98
C LEU A 176 10.02 9.83 6.44
N VAL A 177 9.12 10.10 7.38
CA VAL A 177 9.35 9.85 8.81
C VAL A 177 9.59 8.36 9.09
N LEU A 178 8.80 7.48 8.47
CA LEU A 178 8.97 6.02 8.62
C LEU A 178 10.26 5.49 7.99
N MET A 179 10.87 6.24 7.07
CA MET A 179 12.12 5.87 6.39
C MET A 179 13.37 6.43 7.05
N ILE A 180 13.23 7.33 8.02
CA ILE A 180 14.36 7.84 8.80
C ILE A 180 14.72 6.77 9.86
N PRO A 181 15.99 6.34 9.93
CA PRO A 181 16.45 5.32 10.88
C PRO A 181 16.44 5.80 12.34
#